data_AF-A0A954VJ57-F1
#
_entry.id   AF-A0A954VJ57-F1
#
_cell.length_a   1.000
_cell.length_b   1.000
_cell.length_c   1.000
_cell.angle_alpha   90.00
_cell.angle_beta   90.00
_cell.angle_gamma   90.00
#
_symmetry.space_group_name_H-M   'P 1'
#
loop_
_entity.id
_entity.type
_entity.pdbx_description
1 polymer ?
#
loop_
_entity_poly.entity_id
_entity_poly.type
_entity_poly.pdbx_seq_one_letter_code
_entity_poly.pdbx_strand_id
1 'polypeptide(L)'
;MQNPTNSETPVAVFVFTAFAVPALFSLMGASDCLLTLLLTNAFAIGLVFFSVPSHDKYLHKTRIAMLVYLGLLSSFAVLSYKSSLAHGSPQSPFVPGGDGEAYYALGCELSDAVSSSNFLATVENLRINYRGYPLILSLLFAALGKSLFVGIAFNYLLVFSSIILIFAVSLRTSGSGPAFYTTLLSCLTPHFFAQGTILQKDAVIIFAFALFLYSSVFVLRSSRAFSSMTPWLGLVLSLLLLGITRLPFLLVLPAHVALLSMFRTSRITKSLSACIGIFLILAIGLIAMKEIFDRFAQGGIETVTSYSLGRLTDTESLKSSVDASSTGMVRWLTTPLANANILQRISMVPLLVLIQYLLPFVFWTTQFIDVHTWFFAVNQLHLLWLVLVGPAFLFSILQFTKQNNATLQASFITGLLLYAFVAYVYLGVIPRYATPALVFILPLVGVVVFSSLGSLQLKQRLYQFYFAYFGLGFLGLFVYLIRSA
;
A
#
# COMPACT_ATOMS: atom_id res chain seq x y z
N MET A 1 -28.83 6.30 19.18
CA MET A 1 -28.23 5.48 18.08
C MET A 1 -28.95 5.84 16.80
N GLN A 2 -28.39 6.72 15.98
CA GLN A 2 -28.97 7.10 14.68
C GLN A 2 -28.55 6.08 13.61
N ASN A 3 -29.50 5.68 12.77
CA ASN A 3 -29.31 4.74 11.67
C ASN A 3 -28.28 5.30 10.65
N PRO A 4 -27.17 4.62 10.36
CA PRO A 4 -26.23 5.04 9.32
C PRO A 4 -26.73 4.54 7.96
N THR A 5 -27.84 5.09 7.45
CA THR A 5 -28.51 4.54 6.25
C THR A 5 -27.94 4.96 4.90
N ASN A 6 -26.92 5.83 4.82
CA ASN A 6 -26.33 6.21 3.53
C ASN A 6 -24.82 5.86 3.44
N SER A 7 -24.45 4.60 3.70
CA SER A 7 -23.04 4.13 3.61
C SER A 7 -22.71 3.27 2.37
N GLU A 8 -23.65 3.15 1.42
CA GLU A 8 -23.45 2.44 0.14
C GLU A 8 -22.87 3.34 -0.96
N THR A 9 -23.05 4.65 -0.84
CA THR A 9 -22.58 5.69 -1.76
C THR A 9 -21.07 5.69 -2.03
N PRO A 10 -20.16 5.45 -1.05
CA PRO A 10 -18.73 5.61 -1.31
C PRO A 10 -18.22 4.65 -2.37
N VAL A 11 -18.75 3.43 -2.44
CA VAL A 11 -18.23 2.33 -3.28
C VAL A 11 -18.85 2.31 -4.66
N ALA A 12 -20.15 2.59 -4.76
CA ALA A 12 -20.81 2.76 -6.05
C ALA A 12 -20.23 3.99 -6.77
N VAL A 13 -20.01 5.09 -6.03
CA VAL A 13 -19.24 6.23 -6.54
C VAL A 13 -17.82 5.77 -6.87
N PHE A 14 -17.09 5.07 -6.00
CA PHE A 14 -15.72 4.61 -6.27
C PHE A 14 -15.55 3.74 -7.53
N VAL A 15 -16.39 2.72 -7.68
CA VAL A 15 -16.32 1.76 -8.79
C VAL A 15 -16.77 2.47 -10.06
N PHE A 16 -17.88 3.21 -10.03
CA PHE A 16 -18.35 3.96 -11.20
C PHE A 16 -17.36 5.06 -11.60
N THR A 17 -16.67 5.69 -10.64
CA THR A 17 -15.71 6.77 -10.92
C THR A 17 -14.30 6.29 -11.26
N ALA A 18 -13.82 5.16 -10.73
CA ALA A 18 -12.56 4.56 -11.16
C ALA A 18 -12.57 4.16 -12.64
N PHE A 19 -13.76 3.87 -13.20
CA PHE A 19 -13.95 3.61 -14.63
C PHE A 19 -14.43 4.83 -15.43
N ALA A 20 -15.23 5.74 -14.84
CA ALA A 20 -15.68 6.96 -15.52
C ALA A 20 -14.58 8.01 -15.66
N VAL A 21 -13.58 8.03 -14.77
CA VAL A 21 -12.46 8.98 -14.85
C VAL A 21 -11.63 8.71 -16.11
N PRO A 22 -11.10 7.50 -16.39
CA PRO A 22 -10.47 7.22 -17.68
C PRO A 22 -11.37 7.50 -18.90
N ALA A 23 -12.68 7.32 -18.79
CA ALA A 23 -13.65 7.54 -19.87
C ALA A 23 -13.97 9.04 -20.15
N LEU A 24 -14.07 9.88 -19.12
CA LEU A 24 -14.21 11.35 -19.27
C LEU A 24 -12.96 12.00 -19.87
N PHE A 25 -11.84 11.32 -19.70
CA PHE A 25 -10.50 11.83 -19.85
C PHE A 25 -9.99 11.35 -21.23
N SER A 26 -10.47 10.19 -21.71
CA SER A 26 -10.45 9.79 -23.13
C SER A 26 -11.39 10.60 -24.03
N LEU A 27 -12.54 11.07 -23.51
CA LEU A 27 -13.43 11.97 -24.25
C LEU A 27 -12.83 13.37 -24.49
N MET A 28 -11.81 13.77 -23.71
CA MET A 28 -11.25 15.13 -23.73
C MET A 28 -9.84 15.24 -24.33
N GLY A 29 -9.22 14.13 -24.77
CA GLY A 29 -7.94 14.15 -25.49
C GLY A 29 -6.79 14.85 -24.75
N ALA A 30 -6.76 14.82 -23.43
CA ALA A 30 -5.91 15.69 -22.62
C ALA A 30 -4.43 15.24 -22.61
N SER A 31 -3.62 15.76 -23.53
CA SER A 31 -2.14 15.71 -23.47
C SER A 31 -1.54 16.73 -22.49
N ASP A 32 -2.35 17.68 -21.99
CA ASP A 32 -1.88 18.79 -21.16
C ASP A 32 -1.83 18.42 -19.66
N CYS A 33 -0.62 18.42 -19.11
CA CYS A 33 -0.33 18.19 -17.68
C CYS A 33 -1.21 19.04 -16.73
N LEU A 34 -1.46 20.32 -17.08
CA LEU A 34 -2.32 21.20 -16.30
C LEU A 34 -3.77 20.72 -16.28
N LEU A 35 -4.31 20.30 -17.42
CA LEU A 35 -5.68 19.81 -17.52
C LEU A 35 -5.83 18.47 -16.77
N THR A 36 -4.86 17.55 -16.91
CA THR A 36 -4.83 16.29 -16.14
C THR A 36 -4.82 16.55 -14.64
N LEU A 37 -4.00 17.51 -14.19
CA LEU A 37 -3.90 17.90 -12.79
C LEU A 37 -5.23 18.47 -12.27
N LEU A 38 -5.82 19.42 -13.01
CA LEU A 38 -7.08 20.07 -12.63
C LEU A 38 -8.23 19.06 -12.54
N LEU A 39 -8.37 18.19 -13.54
CA LEU A 39 -9.42 17.18 -13.56
C LEU A 39 -9.24 16.15 -12.45
N THR A 40 -8.01 15.66 -12.23
CA THR A 40 -7.74 14.68 -11.18
C THR A 40 -7.96 15.28 -9.78
N ASN A 41 -7.57 16.55 -9.56
CA ASN A 41 -7.81 17.24 -8.30
C ASN A 41 -9.29 17.57 -8.08
N ALA A 42 -10.00 18.07 -9.09
CA ALA A 42 -11.44 18.32 -9.00
C ALA A 42 -12.19 17.03 -8.64
N PHE A 43 -11.80 15.93 -9.26
CA PHE A 43 -12.32 14.61 -8.95
C PHE A 43 -12.03 14.18 -7.51
N ALA A 44 -10.77 14.26 -7.07
CA ALA A 44 -10.37 13.89 -5.71
C ALA A 44 -11.06 14.77 -4.64
N ILE A 45 -11.26 16.07 -4.92
CA ILE A 45 -12.05 16.98 -4.09
C ILE A 45 -13.50 16.49 -4.01
N GLY A 46 -14.12 16.18 -5.16
CA GLY A 46 -15.45 15.58 -5.22
C GLY A 46 -15.55 14.34 -4.32
N LEU A 47 -14.59 13.41 -4.44
CA LEU A 47 -14.53 12.21 -3.60
C LEU A 47 -14.52 12.53 -2.10
N VAL A 48 -13.77 13.55 -1.66
CA VAL A 48 -13.76 13.97 -0.24
C VAL A 48 -15.14 14.44 0.20
N PHE A 49 -15.76 15.33 -0.58
CA PHE A 49 -17.06 15.89 -0.22
C PHE A 49 -18.19 14.86 -0.21
N PHE A 50 -18.15 13.89 -1.13
CA PHE A 50 -19.11 12.77 -1.17
C PHE A 50 -18.85 11.72 -0.08
N SER A 51 -17.58 11.40 0.21
CA SER A 51 -17.23 10.29 1.09
C SER A 51 -17.19 10.66 2.57
N VAL A 52 -16.96 11.93 2.89
CA VAL A 52 -16.83 12.42 4.27
C VAL A 52 -17.94 13.45 4.51
N PRO A 53 -19.01 13.15 5.27
CA PRO A 53 -20.06 14.15 5.61
C PRO A 53 -19.54 15.25 6.58
N SER A 54 -20.12 16.45 6.64
CA SER A 54 -19.65 17.55 7.51
C SER A 54 -20.47 17.72 8.79
N HIS A 55 -21.35 16.77 9.10
CA HIS A 55 -22.29 16.91 10.22
C HIS A 55 -21.63 16.79 11.61
N ASP A 56 -20.37 16.37 11.69
CA ASP A 56 -19.59 16.25 12.93
C ASP A 56 -18.24 16.96 12.79
N LYS A 57 -17.78 17.59 13.88
CA LYS A 57 -16.47 18.23 14.03
C LYS A 57 -15.32 17.32 13.59
N TYR A 58 -15.34 16.04 13.94
CA TYR A 58 -14.27 15.12 13.54
C TYR A 58 -14.25 14.88 12.04
N LEU A 59 -15.42 14.73 11.43
CA LEU A 59 -15.52 14.53 9.97
C LEU A 59 -15.13 15.80 9.20
N HIS A 60 -15.46 16.98 9.72
CA HIS A 60 -14.99 18.25 9.16
C HIS A 60 -13.45 18.32 9.20
N LYS A 61 -12.82 17.96 10.33
CA LYS A 61 -11.36 17.89 10.44
C LYS A 61 -10.75 16.85 9.49
N THR A 62 -11.41 15.70 9.30
CA THR A 62 -11.01 14.68 8.33
C THR A 62 -10.98 15.25 6.91
N ARG A 63 -12.02 15.99 6.50
CA ARG A 63 -12.04 16.65 5.19
C ARG A 63 -10.85 17.58 5.02
N ILE A 64 -10.59 18.44 6.00
CA ILE A 64 -9.46 19.37 5.96
C ILE A 64 -8.14 18.61 5.82
N ALA A 65 -7.92 17.56 6.62
CA ALA A 65 -6.72 16.75 6.54
C ALA A 65 -6.53 16.10 5.16
N MET A 66 -7.60 15.54 4.59
CA MET A 66 -7.58 14.97 3.24
C MET A 66 -7.30 16.02 2.16
N LEU A 67 -7.91 17.20 2.23
CA LEU A 67 -7.68 18.28 1.26
C LEU A 67 -6.25 18.83 1.34
N VAL A 68 -5.71 19.01 2.55
CA VAL A 68 -4.30 19.40 2.73
C VAL A 68 -3.37 18.33 2.15
N TYR A 69 -3.63 17.05 2.45
CA TYR A 69 -2.83 15.95 1.92
C TYR A 69 -2.91 15.84 0.39
N LEU A 70 -4.09 16.07 -0.21
CA LEU A 70 -4.25 16.13 -1.67
C LEU A 70 -3.45 17.30 -2.28
N GLY A 71 -3.45 18.47 -1.63
CA GLY A 71 -2.64 19.61 -2.02
C GLY A 71 -1.13 19.28 -1.99
N LEU A 72 -0.68 18.57 -0.96
CA LEU A 72 0.71 18.09 -0.87
C LEU A 72 1.02 17.06 -1.96
N LEU A 73 0.20 16.01 -2.13
CA LEU A 73 0.41 14.98 -3.15
C LEU A 73 0.49 15.59 -4.55
N SER A 74 -0.44 16.47 -4.91
CA SER A 74 -0.48 17.11 -6.22
C SER A 74 0.71 18.04 -6.46
N SER A 75 1.10 18.84 -5.45
CA SER A 75 2.28 19.71 -5.54
C SER A 75 3.54 18.88 -5.78
N PHE A 76 3.70 17.79 -5.03
CA PHE A 76 4.87 16.92 -5.17
C PHE A 76 4.85 16.05 -6.42
N ALA A 77 3.68 15.66 -6.93
CA ALA A 77 3.54 15.01 -8.24
C ALA A 77 4.03 15.94 -9.37
N VAL A 78 3.67 17.23 -9.31
CA VAL A 78 4.15 18.23 -10.28
C VAL A 78 5.67 18.44 -10.16
N LEU A 79 6.20 18.54 -8.93
CA LEU A 79 7.65 18.67 -8.72
C LEU A 79 8.41 17.44 -9.21
N SER A 80 7.87 16.23 -8.94
CA SER A 80 8.42 14.96 -9.41
C SER A 80 8.49 14.95 -10.94
N TYR A 81 7.39 15.27 -11.62
CA TYR A 81 7.33 15.36 -13.08
C TYR A 81 8.29 16.41 -13.66
N LYS A 82 8.35 17.61 -13.10
CA LYS A 82 9.28 18.66 -13.55
C LYS A 82 10.74 18.23 -13.41
N SER A 83 11.07 17.60 -12.28
CA SER A 83 12.42 17.09 -12.04
C SER A 83 12.77 15.93 -12.98
N SER A 84 11.81 15.07 -13.32
CA SER A 84 11.96 14.03 -14.34
C SER A 84 12.24 14.59 -15.73
N LEU A 85 11.60 15.70 -16.10
CA LEU A 85 11.85 16.38 -17.37
C LEU A 85 13.17 17.16 -17.38
N ALA A 86 13.61 17.71 -16.25
CA ALA A 86 14.88 18.42 -16.15
C ALA A 86 16.10 17.50 -16.40
N HIS A 87 15.94 16.20 -16.09
CA HIS A 87 16.99 15.18 -16.27
C HIS A 87 16.73 14.24 -17.48
N GLY A 88 15.69 14.51 -18.28
CA GLY A 88 15.29 13.68 -19.40
C GLY A 88 14.56 14.49 -20.48
N SER A 89 13.61 13.87 -21.17
CA SER A 89 12.75 14.54 -22.15
C SER A 89 11.28 14.11 -21.98
N PRO A 90 10.30 14.81 -22.58
CA PRO A 90 8.91 14.37 -22.55
C PRO A 90 8.69 12.95 -23.12
N GLN A 91 9.49 12.55 -24.11
CA GLN A 91 9.40 11.24 -24.78
C GLN A 91 10.15 10.14 -24.02
N SER A 92 11.23 10.50 -23.34
CA SER A 92 12.05 9.61 -22.50
C SER A 92 12.37 10.34 -21.19
N PRO A 93 11.37 10.43 -20.29
CA PRO A 93 11.54 11.16 -19.05
C PRO A 93 12.39 10.35 -18.09
N PHE A 94 13.24 11.02 -17.32
CA PHE A 94 14.00 10.37 -16.29
C PHE A 94 13.07 9.98 -15.14
N VAL A 95 12.76 8.69 -14.99
CA VAL A 95 11.91 8.20 -13.89
C VAL A 95 12.81 7.68 -12.78
N PRO A 96 13.00 8.44 -11.69
CA PRO A 96 13.94 8.03 -10.66
C PRO A 96 13.37 6.86 -9.84
N GLY A 97 14.25 5.89 -9.55
CA GLY A 97 13.97 4.78 -8.64
C GLY A 97 13.61 3.46 -9.33
N GLY A 98 14.64 2.66 -9.61
CA GLY A 98 14.53 1.25 -9.99
C GLY A 98 13.60 1.01 -11.17
N ASP A 99 12.60 0.14 -10.99
CA ASP A 99 11.71 -0.37 -12.05
C ASP A 99 10.80 0.67 -12.73
N GLY A 100 10.71 1.90 -12.23
CA GLY A 100 9.76 2.91 -12.72
C GLY A 100 9.93 3.29 -14.19
N GLU A 101 11.18 3.45 -14.63
CA GLU A 101 11.50 3.74 -16.04
C GLU A 101 11.09 2.59 -16.96
N ALA A 102 11.37 1.35 -16.54
CA ALA A 102 10.93 0.15 -17.25
C ALA A 102 9.39 0.07 -17.31
N TYR A 103 8.69 0.41 -16.22
CA TYR A 103 7.23 0.43 -16.23
C TYR A 103 6.65 1.46 -17.21
N TYR A 104 7.24 2.65 -17.26
CA TYR A 104 6.85 3.69 -18.20
C TYR A 104 7.07 3.26 -19.65
N ALA A 105 8.29 2.84 -19.99
CA ALA A 105 8.67 2.43 -21.34
C ALA A 105 7.79 1.28 -21.86
N LEU A 106 7.62 0.23 -21.05
CA LEU A 106 6.76 -0.90 -21.39
C LEU A 106 5.28 -0.50 -21.50
N GLY A 107 4.81 0.42 -20.66
CA GLY A 107 3.45 0.95 -20.75
C GLY A 107 3.21 1.72 -22.06
N CYS A 108 4.18 2.52 -22.50
CA CYS A 108 4.13 3.23 -23.79
C CYS A 108 4.14 2.26 -24.98
N GLU A 109 5.06 1.28 -24.97
CA GLU A 109 5.16 0.25 -26.01
C GLU A 109 3.87 -0.57 -26.13
N LEU A 110 3.33 -1.03 -24.99
CA LEU A 110 2.05 -1.74 -24.98
C LEU A 110 0.90 -0.85 -25.44
N SER A 111 0.90 0.43 -25.10
CA SER A 111 -0.15 1.37 -25.54
C SER A 111 -0.18 1.51 -27.06
N ASP A 112 0.97 1.47 -27.73
CA ASP A 112 1.03 1.43 -29.21
C ASP A 112 0.50 0.11 -29.75
N ALA A 113 0.82 -0.98 -29.07
CA ALA A 113 0.39 -2.31 -29.47
C ALA A 113 -1.12 -2.54 -29.29
N VAL A 114 -1.81 -1.83 -28.39
CA VAL A 114 -3.28 -1.94 -28.15
C VAL A 114 -4.08 -1.70 -29.44
N SER A 115 -3.59 -0.81 -30.32
CA SER A 115 -4.21 -0.54 -31.63
C SER A 115 -3.79 -1.49 -32.76
N SER A 116 -2.88 -2.44 -32.48
CA SER A 116 -2.32 -3.37 -33.49
C SER A 116 -2.80 -4.80 -33.25
N SER A 117 -2.79 -5.64 -34.29
CA SER A 117 -3.04 -7.08 -34.18
C SER A 117 -2.00 -7.83 -33.33
N ASN A 118 -0.92 -7.15 -32.91
CA ASN A 118 0.22 -7.74 -32.22
C ASN A 118 0.19 -7.54 -30.69
N PHE A 119 -0.92 -7.06 -30.12
CA PHE A 119 -1.03 -6.82 -28.67
C PHE A 119 -0.69 -8.06 -27.83
N LEU A 120 -1.27 -9.22 -28.15
CA LEU A 120 -1.02 -10.47 -27.43
C LEU A 120 0.44 -10.92 -27.53
N ALA A 121 1.03 -10.86 -28.73
CA ALA A 121 2.43 -11.22 -28.95
C ALA A 121 3.39 -10.29 -28.17
N THR A 122 3.05 -9.00 -28.07
CA THR A 122 3.84 -8.02 -27.31
C THR A 122 3.76 -8.30 -25.81
N VAL A 123 2.57 -8.62 -25.29
CA VAL A 123 2.36 -9.01 -23.89
C VAL A 123 3.11 -10.31 -23.54
N GLU A 124 3.16 -11.28 -24.46
CA GLU A 124 3.88 -12.54 -24.30
C GLU A 124 5.40 -12.36 -24.18
N ASN A 125 5.97 -11.36 -24.84
CA ASN A 125 7.41 -11.08 -24.83
C ASN A 125 7.91 -10.33 -23.58
N LEU A 126 7.02 -9.77 -22.76
CA LEU A 126 7.42 -9.04 -21.54
C LEU A 126 7.96 -9.98 -20.46
N ARG A 127 8.93 -9.58 -19.66
CA ARG A 127 9.40 -10.42 -18.52
C ARG A 127 8.28 -10.58 -17.46
N ILE A 128 8.09 -11.79 -16.95
CA ILE A 128 6.94 -12.22 -16.11
C ILE A 128 6.72 -11.32 -14.87
N ASN A 129 7.77 -10.80 -14.25
CA ASN A 129 7.66 -9.97 -13.02
C ASN A 129 7.17 -8.52 -13.25
N TYR A 130 7.05 -8.09 -14.51
CA TYR A 130 6.80 -6.69 -14.88
C TYR A 130 5.52 -6.50 -15.68
N ARG A 131 4.61 -7.48 -15.82
CA ARG A 131 3.50 -7.36 -16.80
C ARG A 131 2.28 -6.57 -16.30
N GLY A 132 1.83 -6.82 -15.07
CA GLY A 132 0.52 -6.30 -14.63
C GLY A 132 0.43 -4.78 -14.53
N TYR A 133 1.46 -4.11 -14.01
CA TYR A 133 1.43 -2.66 -13.86
C TYR A 133 1.58 -1.91 -15.19
N PRO A 134 2.53 -2.26 -16.09
CA PRO A 134 2.57 -1.74 -17.46
C PRO A 134 1.30 -1.98 -18.26
N LEU A 135 0.60 -3.10 -18.06
CA LEU A 135 -0.71 -3.33 -18.69
C LEU A 135 -1.76 -2.32 -18.23
N ILE A 136 -1.78 -1.99 -16.93
CA ILE A 136 -2.66 -0.93 -16.42
C ILE A 136 -2.26 0.43 -17.01
N LEU A 137 -0.95 0.72 -17.05
CA LEU A 137 -0.43 1.96 -17.62
C LEU A 137 -0.73 2.06 -19.13
N SER A 138 -0.67 0.97 -19.88
CA SER A 138 -0.93 0.98 -21.32
C SER A 138 -2.38 1.34 -21.62
N LEU A 139 -3.33 0.81 -20.84
CA LEU A 139 -4.74 1.18 -20.94
C LEU A 139 -4.96 2.66 -20.60
N LEU A 140 -4.27 3.15 -19.56
CA LEU A 140 -4.31 4.57 -19.18
C LEU A 140 -3.70 5.47 -20.25
N PHE A 141 -2.55 5.10 -20.83
CA PHE A 141 -1.87 5.87 -21.85
C PHE A 141 -2.59 5.85 -23.18
N ALA A 142 -3.24 4.74 -23.54
CA ALA A 142 -4.11 4.67 -24.71
C ALA A 142 -5.32 5.60 -24.57
N ALA A 143 -5.85 5.74 -23.34
CA ALA A 143 -6.98 6.62 -23.06
C ALA A 143 -6.59 8.09 -22.91
N LEU A 144 -5.49 8.39 -22.22
CA LEU A 144 -5.17 9.74 -21.69
C LEU A 144 -3.89 10.34 -22.26
N GLY A 145 -3.22 9.63 -23.17
CA GLY A 145 -1.92 9.99 -23.70
C GLY A 145 -0.76 9.47 -22.84
N LYS A 146 0.41 9.35 -23.49
CA LYS A 146 1.62 8.75 -22.93
C LYS A 146 2.45 9.70 -22.08
N SER A 147 1.83 10.59 -21.31
CA SER A 147 2.59 11.49 -20.43
C SER A 147 2.95 10.79 -19.13
N LEU A 148 4.21 10.91 -18.66
CA LEU A 148 4.61 10.43 -17.33
C LEU A 148 3.70 10.98 -16.23
N PHE A 149 3.22 12.21 -16.38
CA PHE A 149 2.33 12.82 -15.40
C PHE A 149 1.01 12.07 -15.27
N VAL A 150 0.49 11.45 -16.35
CA VAL A 150 -0.72 10.61 -16.28
C VAL A 150 -0.50 9.42 -15.33
N GLY A 151 0.65 8.75 -15.45
CA GLY A 151 0.99 7.61 -14.59
C GLY A 151 1.20 8.02 -13.12
N ILE A 152 1.87 9.15 -12.88
CA ILE A 152 2.02 9.71 -11.52
C ILE A 152 0.64 10.13 -10.97
N ALA A 153 -0.21 10.74 -11.81
CA ALA A 153 -1.54 11.17 -11.41
C ALA A 153 -2.43 10.01 -10.98
N PHE A 154 -2.36 8.92 -11.74
CA PHE A 154 -3.02 7.67 -11.39
C PHE A 154 -2.54 7.12 -10.04
N ASN A 155 -1.23 7.08 -9.82
CA ASN A 155 -0.67 6.58 -8.56
C ASN A 155 -1.11 7.40 -7.33
N TYR A 156 -1.05 8.74 -7.38
CA TYR A 156 -1.48 9.52 -6.23
C TYR A 156 -2.99 9.40 -6.02
N LEU A 157 -3.78 9.29 -7.09
CA LEU A 157 -5.21 9.08 -6.98
C LEU A 157 -5.52 7.75 -6.28
N LEU A 158 -4.81 6.67 -6.63
CA LEU A 158 -4.95 5.36 -5.98
C LEU A 158 -4.54 5.38 -4.50
N VAL A 159 -3.45 6.06 -4.15
CA VAL A 159 -3.05 6.23 -2.76
C VAL A 159 -4.09 7.05 -1.98
N PHE A 160 -4.50 8.18 -2.53
CA PHE A 160 -5.52 9.03 -1.91
C PHE A 160 -6.83 8.27 -1.68
N SER A 161 -7.21 7.49 -2.69
CA SER A 161 -8.33 6.58 -2.67
C SER A 161 -8.24 5.53 -1.57
N SER A 162 -7.04 4.97 -1.37
CA SER A 162 -6.77 4.02 -0.30
C SER A 162 -7.01 4.63 1.07
N ILE A 163 -6.62 5.89 1.29
CA ILE A 163 -6.86 6.61 2.55
C ILE A 163 -8.36 6.81 2.79
N ILE A 164 -9.15 7.12 1.76
CA ILE A 164 -10.61 7.22 1.88
C ILE A 164 -11.23 5.87 2.28
N LEU A 165 -10.77 4.77 1.68
CA LEU A 165 -11.24 3.42 2.02
C LEU A 165 -10.87 3.04 3.46
N ILE A 166 -9.64 3.32 3.89
CA ILE A 166 -9.17 3.10 5.28
C ILE A 166 -9.98 3.95 6.26
N PHE A 167 -10.26 5.22 5.92
CA PHE A 167 -11.15 6.10 6.69
C PHE A 167 -12.55 5.48 6.81
N ALA A 168 -13.13 5.02 5.71
CA ALA A 168 -14.48 4.46 5.69
C ALA A 168 -14.57 3.15 6.50
N VAL A 169 -13.52 2.32 6.49
CA VAL A 169 -13.38 1.18 7.41
C VAL A 169 -13.43 1.66 8.85
N SER A 170 -12.56 2.60 9.23
CA SER A 170 -12.48 3.09 10.61
C SER A 170 -13.79 3.75 11.08
N LEU A 171 -14.46 4.50 10.21
CA LEU A 171 -15.75 5.13 10.50
C LEU A 171 -16.81 4.06 10.79
N ARG A 172 -16.89 3.03 9.94
CA ARG A 172 -17.86 1.94 10.08
C ARG A 172 -17.58 1.06 11.30
N THR A 173 -16.31 0.89 11.68
CA THR A 173 -15.96 0.01 12.81
C THR A 173 -15.96 0.73 14.16
N SER A 174 -15.67 2.03 14.21
CA SER A 174 -15.30 2.72 15.46
C SER A 174 -15.82 4.15 15.60
N GLY A 175 -16.47 4.72 14.57
CA GLY A 175 -17.01 6.08 14.62
C GLY A 175 -16.03 7.16 14.15
N SER A 176 -16.49 8.41 14.18
CA SER A 176 -15.85 9.58 13.55
C SER A 176 -14.53 10.00 14.20
N GLY A 177 -14.45 9.99 15.54
CA GLY A 177 -13.23 10.32 16.28
C GLY A 177 -12.03 9.46 15.89
N PRO A 178 -12.11 8.12 16.04
CA PRO A 178 -11.06 7.21 15.56
C PRO A 178 -10.78 7.34 14.06
N ALA A 179 -11.81 7.52 13.24
CA ALA A 179 -11.65 7.66 11.80
C ALA A 179 -10.83 8.90 11.41
N PHE A 180 -10.97 10.01 12.15
CA PHE A 180 -10.10 11.18 11.99
C PHE A 180 -8.64 10.85 12.27
N TYR A 181 -8.32 10.20 13.40
CA TYR A 181 -6.94 9.85 13.74
C TYR A 181 -6.34 8.81 12.79
N THR A 182 -7.14 7.83 12.35
CA THR A 182 -6.74 6.88 11.29
C THR A 182 -6.37 7.62 10.00
N THR A 183 -7.19 8.59 9.58
CA THR A 183 -6.93 9.39 8.37
C THR A 183 -5.67 10.22 8.54
N LEU A 184 -5.54 10.92 9.66
CA LEU A 184 -4.38 11.76 9.95
C LEU A 184 -3.08 10.95 9.92
N LEU A 185 -3.05 9.80 10.59
CA LEU A 185 -1.89 8.90 10.58
C LEU A 185 -1.59 8.35 9.18
N SER A 186 -2.63 8.04 8.39
CA SER A 186 -2.45 7.61 7.01
C SER A 186 -1.82 8.72 6.14
N CYS A 187 -2.30 9.96 6.27
CA CYS A 187 -1.74 11.12 5.56
C CYS A 187 -0.31 11.45 6.02
N LEU A 188 0.02 11.21 7.29
CA LEU A 188 1.37 11.40 7.83
C LEU A 188 2.29 10.20 7.57
N THR A 189 1.79 9.11 7.00
CA THR A 189 2.60 7.93 6.66
C THR A 189 3.43 8.21 5.42
N PRO A 190 4.76 8.36 5.53
CA PRO A 190 5.60 8.80 4.43
C PRO A 190 5.57 7.85 3.22
N HIS A 191 5.39 6.54 3.48
CA HIS A 191 5.29 5.54 2.43
C HIS A 191 4.09 5.76 1.50
N PHE A 192 2.92 6.11 2.04
CA PHE A 192 1.77 6.42 1.21
C PHE A 192 2.05 7.65 0.35
N PHE A 193 2.62 8.68 0.97
CA PHE A 193 2.99 9.89 0.25
C PHE A 193 3.94 9.59 -0.92
N ALA A 194 5.01 8.83 -0.67
CA ALA A 194 5.99 8.53 -1.69
C ALA A 194 5.48 7.62 -2.79
N GLN A 195 4.64 6.62 -2.47
CA GLN A 195 4.05 5.74 -3.48
C GLN A 195 3.03 6.46 -4.37
N GLY A 196 2.46 7.58 -3.90
CA GLY A 196 1.55 8.39 -4.70
C GLY A 196 2.26 9.21 -5.77
N THR A 197 3.48 9.64 -5.53
CA THR A 197 4.19 10.68 -6.31
C THR A 197 5.32 10.12 -7.19
N ILE A 198 5.50 8.80 -7.21
CA ILE A 198 6.40 8.08 -8.11
C ILE A 198 5.64 7.03 -8.91
N LEU A 199 6.19 6.65 -10.06
CA LEU A 199 5.61 5.62 -10.92
C LEU A 199 6.03 4.22 -10.46
N GLN A 200 5.30 3.65 -9.50
CA GLN A 200 5.51 2.29 -8.99
C GLN A 200 4.20 1.51 -8.85
N LYS A 201 4.29 0.19 -9.02
CA LYS A 201 3.15 -0.72 -8.87
C LYS A 201 2.58 -0.80 -7.45
N ASP A 202 3.37 -0.42 -6.44
CA ASP A 202 2.96 -0.54 -5.04
C ASP A 202 1.72 0.33 -4.71
N ALA A 203 1.48 1.44 -5.42
CA ALA A 203 0.24 2.21 -5.31
C ALA A 203 -1.01 1.39 -5.65
N VAL A 204 -0.94 0.56 -6.71
CA VAL A 204 -2.03 -0.35 -7.09
C VAL A 204 -2.23 -1.44 -6.04
N ILE A 205 -1.13 -1.97 -5.49
CA ILE A 205 -1.18 -3.00 -4.45
C ILE A 205 -1.82 -2.45 -3.16
N ILE A 206 -1.40 -1.26 -2.72
CA ILE A 206 -1.98 -0.57 -1.55
C ILE A 206 -3.48 -0.36 -1.75
N PHE A 207 -3.88 0.12 -2.93
CA PHE A 207 -5.29 0.30 -3.27
C PHE A 207 -6.07 -1.01 -3.26
N ALA A 208 -5.52 -2.08 -3.85
CA ALA A 208 -6.17 -3.38 -3.87
C ALA A 208 -6.37 -3.94 -2.44
N PHE A 209 -5.39 -3.79 -1.55
CA PHE A 209 -5.56 -4.18 -0.14
C PHE A 209 -6.57 -3.30 0.61
N ALA A 210 -6.60 -1.99 0.35
CA ALA A 210 -7.57 -1.09 0.97
C ALA A 210 -9.00 -1.41 0.52
N LEU A 211 -9.18 -1.71 -0.76
CA LEU A 211 -10.44 -2.15 -1.34
C LEU A 211 -10.87 -3.50 -0.77
N PHE A 212 -9.94 -4.45 -0.65
CA PHE A 212 -10.20 -5.74 -0.02
C PHE A 212 -10.66 -5.59 1.43
N LEU A 213 -9.91 -4.84 2.24
CA LEU A 213 -10.24 -4.61 3.65
C LEU A 213 -11.61 -3.92 3.80
N TYR A 214 -11.86 -2.89 3.00
CA TYR A 214 -13.14 -2.20 3.01
C TYR A 214 -14.30 -3.14 2.67
N SER A 215 -14.17 -3.89 1.58
CA SER A 215 -15.22 -4.78 1.09
C SER A 215 -15.45 -5.96 2.03
N SER A 216 -14.39 -6.56 2.59
CA SER A 216 -14.51 -7.66 3.56
C SER A 216 -15.23 -7.19 4.83
N VAL A 217 -14.88 -6.01 5.35
CA VAL A 217 -15.55 -5.41 6.51
C VAL A 217 -17.02 -5.11 6.21
N PHE A 218 -17.34 -4.62 5.01
CA PHE A 218 -18.71 -4.37 4.58
C PHE A 218 -19.53 -5.67 4.57
N VAL A 219 -19.04 -6.71 3.86
CA VAL A 219 -19.72 -8.00 3.74
C VAL A 219 -19.98 -8.63 5.09
N LEU A 220 -19.01 -8.56 6.00
CA LEU A 220 -19.09 -9.23 7.30
C LEU A 220 -19.94 -8.48 8.35
N ARG A 221 -20.18 -7.18 8.17
CA ARG A 221 -20.96 -6.37 9.13
C ARG A 221 -22.38 -6.07 8.66
N SER A 222 -22.63 -5.95 7.36
CA SER A 222 -23.96 -5.59 6.84
C SER A 222 -24.83 -6.84 6.66
N SER A 223 -26.01 -6.87 7.30
CA SER A 223 -27.03 -7.90 7.03
C SER A 223 -27.58 -7.81 5.60
N ARG A 224 -27.49 -6.62 4.97
CA ARG A 224 -27.85 -6.34 3.58
C ARG A 224 -26.70 -6.56 2.59
N ALA A 225 -25.54 -7.06 3.04
CA ALA A 225 -24.40 -7.30 2.14
C ALA A 225 -24.73 -8.26 0.98
N PHE A 226 -25.70 -9.16 1.17
CA PHE A 226 -26.13 -10.09 0.12
C PHE A 226 -27.06 -9.43 -0.92
N SER A 227 -27.67 -8.28 -0.62
CA SER A 227 -28.51 -7.54 -1.58
C SER A 227 -27.74 -6.49 -2.38
N SER A 228 -26.51 -6.14 -1.99
CA SER A 228 -25.67 -5.18 -2.71
C SER A 228 -24.51 -5.88 -3.41
N MET A 229 -24.44 -5.79 -4.74
CA MET A 229 -23.34 -6.38 -5.53
C MET A 229 -22.02 -5.64 -5.35
N THR A 230 -22.08 -4.38 -4.94
CA THR A 230 -20.95 -3.46 -4.88
C THR A 230 -19.75 -3.96 -4.05
N PRO A 231 -19.91 -4.42 -2.78
CA PRO A 231 -18.79 -4.96 -2.02
C PRO A 231 -18.20 -6.25 -2.63
N TRP A 232 -19.01 -7.07 -3.29
CA TRP A 232 -18.53 -8.29 -3.97
C TRP A 232 -17.68 -7.95 -5.19
N LEU A 233 -18.11 -6.96 -5.99
CA LEU A 233 -17.30 -6.43 -7.09
C LEU A 233 -15.98 -5.85 -6.58
N GLY A 234 -15.98 -5.17 -5.43
CA GLY A 234 -14.76 -4.69 -4.80
C GLY A 234 -13.80 -5.82 -4.41
N LEU A 235 -14.30 -6.94 -3.87
CA LEU A 235 -13.47 -8.12 -3.59
C LEU A 235 -12.87 -8.70 -4.88
N VAL A 236 -13.69 -8.91 -5.91
CA VAL A 236 -13.23 -9.44 -7.21
C VAL A 236 -12.18 -8.52 -7.82
N LEU A 237 -12.41 -7.21 -7.83
CA LEU A 237 -11.46 -6.23 -8.36
C LEU A 237 -10.14 -6.25 -7.57
N SER A 238 -10.20 -6.34 -6.23
CA SER A 238 -8.98 -6.45 -5.42
C SER A 238 -8.18 -7.71 -5.73
N LEU A 239 -8.85 -8.84 -5.98
CA LEU A 239 -8.24 -10.11 -6.35
C LEU A 239 -7.58 -10.03 -7.73
N LEU A 240 -8.26 -9.43 -8.71
CA LEU A 240 -7.70 -9.23 -10.05
C LEU A 240 -6.46 -8.35 -10.00
N LEU A 241 -6.54 -7.20 -9.30
CA LEU A 241 -5.41 -6.27 -9.17
C LEU A 241 -4.21 -6.93 -8.47
N LEU A 242 -4.42 -7.67 -7.38
CA LEU A 242 -3.34 -8.41 -6.71
C LEU A 242 -2.80 -9.55 -7.57
N GLY A 243 -3.66 -10.26 -8.30
CA GLY A 243 -3.26 -11.34 -9.19
C GLY A 243 -2.32 -10.88 -10.31
N ILE A 244 -2.64 -9.75 -10.95
CA ILE A 244 -1.83 -9.21 -12.04
C ILE A 244 -0.57 -8.49 -11.54
N THR A 245 -0.62 -7.81 -10.39
CA THR A 245 0.52 -7.01 -9.90
C THR A 245 1.49 -7.82 -9.03
N ARG A 246 0.99 -8.74 -8.20
CA ARG A 246 1.80 -9.52 -7.26
C ARG A 246 1.05 -10.75 -6.70
N LEU A 247 1.01 -11.82 -7.49
CA LEU A 247 0.32 -13.08 -7.15
C LEU A 247 0.56 -13.61 -5.71
N PRO A 248 1.78 -13.58 -5.14
CA PRO A 248 2.01 -14.10 -3.78
C PRO A 248 1.15 -13.43 -2.70
N PHE A 249 0.71 -12.18 -2.92
CA PHE A 249 -0.15 -11.46 -1.99
C PHE A 249 -1.60 -11.95 -1.96
N LEU A 250 -2.02 -12.78 -2.93
CA LEU A 250 -3.32 -13.44 -2.87
C LEU A 250 -3.45 -14.37 -1.65
N LEU A 251 -2.34 -14.91 -1.12
CA LEU A 251 -2.33 -15.76 0.07
C LEU A 251 -2.73 -15.03 1.35
N VAL A 252 -2.58 -13.71 1.39
CA VAL A 252 -2.94 -12.88 2.55
C VAL A 252 -4.47 -12.86 2.76
N LEU A 253 -5.22 -12.99 1.67
CA LEU A 253 -6.67 -12.83 1.65
C LEU A 253 -7.42 -13.96 2.38
N PRO A 254 -7.18 -15.26 2.08
CA PRO A 254 -7.83 -16.34 2.83
C PRO A 254 -7.37 -16.35 4.30
N ALA A 255 -6.11 -16.01 4.58
CA ALA A 255 -5.61 -15.90 5.96
C ALA A 255 -6.35 -14.81 6.76
N HIS A 256 -6.60 -13.65 6.15
CA HIS A 256 -7.38 -12.57 6.77
C HIS A 256 -8.80 -13.00 7.11
N VAL A 257 -9.48 -13.70 6.19
CA VAL A 257 -10.86 -14.16 6.38
C VAL A 257 -10.93 -15.25 7.43
N ALA A 258 -9.95 -16.17 7.46
CA ALA A 258 -9.84 -17.19 8.51
C ALA A 258 -9.68 -16.54 9.90
N LEU A 259 -8.80 -15.54 10.04
CA LEU A 259 -8.65 -14.80 11.30
C LEU A 259 -9.95 -14.11 11.72
N LEU A 260 -10.64 -13.44 10.79
CA LEU A 260 -11.93 -12.82 11.05
C LEU A 260 -13.00 -13.81 11.54
N SER A 261 -12.92 -15.06 11.05
CA SER A 261 -13.80 -16.16 11.45
C SER A 261 -13.51 -16.62 12.88
N MET A 262 -12.23 -16.73 13.26
CA MET A 262 -11.81 -17.14 14.60
C MET A 262 -12.27 -16.15 15.69
N PHE A 263 -12.22 -14.85 15.42
CA PHE A 263 -12.65 -13.83 16.39
C PHE A 263 -14.18 -13.63 16.45
N ARG A 264 -14.98 -14.35 15.64
CA ARG A 264 -16.45 -14.24 15.62
C ARG A 264 -17.12 -15.63 15.66
N THR A 265 -17.14 -16.22 16.85
CA THR A 265 -17.69 -17.56 17.15
C THR A 265 -19.18 -17.75 16.81
N SER A 266 -20.01 -16.70 16.75
CA SER A 266 -21.46 -16.82 16.46
C SER A 266 -21.85 -16.68 14.98
N ARG A 267 -20.90 -16.51 14.06
CA ARG A 267 -21.15 -16.36 12.60
C ARG A 267 -20.25 -17.24 11.73
N ILE A 268 -19.88 -18.41 12.26
CA ILE A 268 -19.01 -19.37 11.57
C ILE A 268 -19.56 -19.72 10.19
N THR A 269 -20.87 -19.92 10.02
CA THR A 269 -21.48 -20.28 8.73
C THR A 269 -21.38 -19.20 7.66
N LYS A 270 -21.55 -17.91 8.01
CA LYS A 270 -21.40 -16.78 7.08
C LYS A 270 -19.94 -16.48 6.73
N SER A 271 -19.03 -16.77 7.66
CA SER A 271 -17.59 -16.59 7.43
C SER A 271 -17.02 -17.76 6.63
N LEU A 272 -17.55 -18.98 6.82
CA LEU A 272 -17.24 -20.15 6.03
C LEU A 272 -17.72 -19.98 4.58
N SER A 273 -18.93 -19.46 4.34
CA SER A 273 -19.40 -19.19 2.97
C SER A 273 -18.61 -18.06 2.29
N ALA A 274 -18.15 -17.05 3.03
CA ALA A 274 -17.21 -16.04 2.51
C ALA A 274 -15.82 -16.63 2.23
N CYS A 275 -15.29 -17.50 3.10
CA CYS A 275 -14.05 -18.24 2.87
C CYS A 275 -14.16 -19.14 1.65
N ILE A 276 -15.23 -19.92 1.53
CA ILE A 276 -15.50 -20.79 0.38
C ILE A 276 -15.68 -19.96 -0.88
N GLY A 277 -16.40 -18.83 -0.81
CA GLY A 277 -16.56 -17.91 -1.93
C GLY A 277 -15.22 -17.30 -2.38
N ILE A 278 -14.41 -16.83 -1.45
CA ILE A 278 -13.07 -16.29 -1.75
C ILE A 278 -12.14 -17.40 -2.25
N PHE A 279 -12.21 -18.60 -1.69
CA PHE A 279 -11.43 -19.75 -2.13
C PHE A 279 -11.87 -20.23 -3.50
N LEU A 280 -13.18 -20.23 -3.81
CA LEU A 280 -13.71 -20.51 -5.14
C LEU A 280 -13.30 -19.44 -6.14
N ILE A 281 -13.36 -18.16 -5.79
CA ILE A 281 -12.90 -17.08 -6.67
C ILE A 281 -11.38 -17.17 -6.87
N LEU A 282 -10.61 -17.51 -5.83
CA LEU A 282 -9.18 -17.77 -5.93
C LEU A 282 -8.90 -19.02 -6.76
N ALA A 283 -9.67 -20.10 -6.63
CA ALA A 283 -9.51 -21.33 -7.39
C ALA A 283 -9.87 -21.10 -8.86
N ILE A 284 -11.00 -20.44 -9.14
CA ILE A 284 -11.40 -20.04 -10.50
C ILE A 284 -10.38 -19.07 -11.08
N GLY A 285 -9.90 -18.10 -10.30
CA GLY A 285 -8.84 -17.19 -10.69
C GLY A 285 -7.54 -17.92 -10.99
N LEU A 286 -7.14 -18.89 -10.16
CA LEU A 286 -5.95 -19.71 -10.35
C LEU A 286 -6.11 -20.68 -11.53
N ILE A 287 -7.30 -21.20 -11.81
CA ILE A 287 -7.61 -22.07 -12.95
C ILE A 287 -7.65 -21.26 -14.26
N ALA A 288 -8.28 -20.08 -14.27
CA ALA A 288 -8.25 -19.16 -15.40
C ALA A 288 -6.83 -18.65 -15.65
N MET A 289 -6.07 -18.40 -14.58
CA MET A 289 -4.65 -18.09 -14.66
C MET A 289 -3.82 -19.33 -14.99
N LYS A 290 -4.28 -20.56 -14.76
CA LYS A 290 -3.55 -21.80 -15.07
C LYS A 290 -3.35 -21.92 -16.57
N GLU A 291 -4.35 -21.61 -17.39
CA GLU A 291 -4.19 -21.63 -18.85
C GLU A 291 -3.20 -20.56 -19.34
N ILE A 292 -3.19 -19.42 -18.66
CA ILE A 292 -2.21 -18.35 -18.84
C ILE A 292 -0.80 -18.83 -18.37
N PHE A 293 -0.71 -19.52 -17.23
CA PHE A 293 0.52 -20.08 -16.66
C PHE A 293 1.07 -21.25 -17.46
N ASP A 294 0.23 -22.13 -18.00
CA ASP A 294 0.63 -23.29 -18.81
C ASP A 294 1.18 -22.81 -20.17
N ARG A 295 0.65 -21.71 -20.71
CA ARG A 295 1.26 -21.00 -21.86
C ARG A 295 2.56 -20.28 -21.48
N PHE A 296 2.71 -19.83 -20.23
CA PHE A 296 3.95 -19.21 -19.71
C PHE A 296 5.03 -20.23 -19.30
N ALA A 297 4.67 -21.47 -18.99
CA ALA A 297 5.59 -22.54 -18.61
C ALA A 297 6.57 -22.87 -19.74
N GLN A 298 6.16 -22.64 -20.99
CA GLN A 298 6.99 -22.84 -22.17
C GLN A 298 8.06 -21.74 -22.36
N GLY A 299 8.05 -20.67 -21.54
CA GLY A 299 8.95 -19.50 -21.66
C GLY A 299 9.75 -19.11 -20.41
N GLY A 300 9.84 -19.94 -19.37
CA GLY A 300 10.78 -19.71 -18.25
C GLY A 300 10.19 -19.49 -16.85
N ILE A 301 9.10 -20.20 -16.50
CA ILE A 301 8.57 -20.25 -15.12
C ILE A 301 9.63 -20.69 -14.10
N GLU A 302 10.64 -21.44 -14.51
CA GLU A 302 11.74 -21.83 -13.63
C GLU A 302 12.43 -20.64 -12.94
N THR A 303 12.42 -19.41 -13.48
CA THR A 303 13.18 -18.29 -12.88
C THR A 303 12.46 -17.51 -11.78
N VAL A 304 11.12 -17.45 -11.73
CA VAL A 304 10.41 -16.59 -10.75
C VAL A 304 10.08 -17.33 -9.45
N THR A 305 9.64 -18.58 -9.58
CA THR A 305 9.47 -19.49 -8.44
C THR A 305 10.81 -19.86 -7.85
N SER A 306 11.84 -20.19 -8.65
CA SER A 306 13.18 -20.44 -8.09
C SER A 306 13.82 -19.22 -7.43
N TYR A 307 13.56 -17.99 -7.89
CA TYR A 307 14.15 -16.80 -7.27
C TYR A 307 13.51 -16.47 -5.91
N SER A 308 12.18 -16.61 -5.81
CA SER A 308 11.46 -16.32 -4.55
C SER A 308 11.59 -17.46 -3.54
N LEU A 309 11.50 -18.71 -4.02
CA LEU A 309 11.72 -19.91 -3.20
C LEU A 309 13.20 -20.06 -2.85
N GLY A 310 14.09 -19.74 -3.78
CA GLY A 310 15.54 -19.68 -3.56
C GLY A 310 15.92 -18.66 -2.50
N ARG A 311 15.28 -17.48 -2.43
CA ARG A 311 15.50 -16.60 -1.27
C ARG A 311 15.01 -17.20 0.07
N LEU A 312 14.01 -18.07 0.04
CA LEU A 312 13.50 -18.73 1.25
C LEU A 312 14.38 -19.90 1.68
N THR A 313 15.00 -20.62 0.74
CA THR A 313 15.70 -21.90 0.99
C THR A 313 17.21 -21.85 0.76
N ASP A 314 17.69 -21.00 -0.14
CA ASP A 314 19.08 -20.88 -0.56
C ASP A 314 19.76 -19.64 0.05
N THR A 315 20.85 -19.92 0.75
CA THR A 315 21.61 -18.96 1.54
C THR A 315 22.49 -18.07 0.64
N GLU A 316 22.93 -18.57 -0.52
CA GLU A 316 23.80 -17.81 -1.45
C GLU A 316 23.02 -16.75 -2.23
N SER A 317 21.80 -17.07 -2.65
CA SER A 317 20.89 -16.09 -3.29
C SER A 317 20.57 -14.91 -2.35
N LEU A 318 20.53 -15.15 -1.03
CA LEU A 318 20.31 -14.11 -0.03
C LEU A 318 21.55 -13.25 0.18
N LYS A 319 22.74 -13.87 0.31
CA LYS A 319 24.01 -13.15 0.48
C LYS A 319 24.29 -12.20 -0.67
N SER A 320 24.16 -12.68 -1.90
CA SER A 320 24.34 -11.85 -3.11
C SER A 320 23.39 -10.65 -3.13
N SER A 321 22.15 -10.82 -2.66
CA SER A 321 21.18 -9.72 -2.55
C SER A 321 21.56 -8.68 -1.47
N VAL A 322 22.09 -9.12 -0.32
CA VAL A 322 22.57 -8.23 0.76
C VAL A 322 23.81 -7.47 0.33
N ASP A 323 24.76 -8.14 -0.31
CA ASP A 323 26.01 -7.54 -0.80
C ASP A 323 25.78 -6.53 -1.93
N ALA A 324 24.74 -6.73 -2.76
CA ALA A 324 24.37 -5.82 -3.84
C ALA A 324 23.52 -4.61 -3.39
N SER A 325 22.84 -4.67 -2.24
CA SER A 325 21.80 -3.69 -1.87
C SER A 325 22.02 -2.93 -0.57
N SER A 326 23.04 -3.27 0.23
CA SER A 326 23.25 -2.67 1.55
C SER A 326 24.66 -2.12 1.75
N THR A 327 24.76 -0.88 2.23
CA THR A 327 26.00 -0.24 2.65
C THR A 327 25.98 0.00 4.16
N GLY A 328 27.16 0.04 4.79
CA GLY A 328 27.31 0.42 6.21
C GLY A 328 26.65 -0.52 7.23
N MET A 329 25.99 0.06 8.24
CA MET A 329 25.42 -0.64 9.41
C MET A 329 24.32 -1.66 9.06
N VAL A 330 23.56 -1.42 7.97
CA VAL A 330 22.51 -2.34 7.51
C VAL A 330 23.12 -3.65 7.02
N ARG A 331 24.25 -3.59 6.29
CA ARG A 331 24.99 -4.77 5.86
C ARG A 331 25.51 -5.55 7.06
N TRP A 332 26.12 -4.85 8.03
CA TRP A 332 26.62 -5.47 9.26
C TRP A 332 25.51 -6.20 10.05
N LEU A 333 24.32 -5.62 10.15
CA LEU A 333 23.17 -6.25 10.82
C LEU A 333 22.60 -7.43 10.03
N THR A 334 22.62 -7.39 8.70
CA THR A 334 21.88 -8.35 7.85
C THR A 334 22.73 -9.49 7.32
N THR A 335 24.06 -9.34 7.19
CA THR A 335 24.97 -10.41 6.76
C THR A 335 24.95 -11.63 7.70
N PRO A 336 24.99 -11.50 9.04
CA PRO A 336 24.85 -12.66 9.93
C PRO A 336 23.49 -13.35 9.77
N LEU A 337 22.43 -12.57 9.50
CA LEU A 337 21.06 -13.05 9.33
C LEU A 337 20.89 -13.79 8.00
N ALA A 338 21.56 -13.32 6.94
CA ALA A 338 21.59 -13.98 5.65
C ALA A 338 22.28 -15.34 5.71
N ASN A 339 23.29 -15.49 6.59
CA ASN A 339 24.05 -16.73 6.81
C ASN A 339 23.35 -17.73 7.75
N ALA A 340 22.30 -17.31 8.46
CA ALA A 340 21.62 -18.14 9.43
C ALA A 340 20.70 -19.18 8.76
N ASN A 341 20.54 -20.35 9.37
CA ASN A 341 19.62 -21.37 8.86
C ASN A 341 18.14 -20.93 9.03
N ILE A 342 17.19 -21.64 8.41
CA ILE A 342 15.76 -21.29 8.45
C ILE A 342 15.24 -21.09 9.88
N LEU A 343 15.55 -22.00 10.80
CA LEU A 343 15.05 -21.93 12.19
C LEU A 343 15.63 -20.72 12.94
N GLN A 344 16.92 -20.44 12.76
CA GLN A 344 17.57 -19.25 13.30
C GLN A 344 16.99 -17.96 12.71
N ARG A 345 16.67 -17.94 11.41
CA ARG A 345 16.02 -16.78 10.79
C ARG A 345 14.59 -16.56 11.33
N ILE A 346 13.84 -17.63 11.58
CA ILE A 346 12.51 -17.55 12.19
C ILE A 346 12.60 -16.96 13.60
N SER A 347 13.55 -17.40 14.43
CA SER A 347 13.72 -16.84 15.78
C SER A 347 14.19 -15.38 15.77
N MET A 348 14.82 -14.94 14.68
CA MET A 348 15.29 -13.57 14.47
C MET A 348 14.27 -12.64 13.79
N VAL A 349 13.06 -13.11 13.44
CA VAL A 349 12.00 -12.28 12.84
C VAL A 349 11.73 -10.96 13.61
N PRO A 350 11.70 -10.92 14.96
CA PRO A 350 11.52 -9.67 15.68
C PRO A 350 12.61 -8.63 15.37
N LEU A 351 13.86 -9.07 15.20
CA LEU A 351 14.97 -8.20 14.81
C LEU A 351 14.80 -7.72 13.36
N LEU A 352 14.38 -8.59 12.44
CA LEU A 352 14.12 -8.22 11.04
C LEU A 352 12.99 -7.18 10.93
N VAL A 353 11.93 -7.33 11.73
CA VAL A 353 10.85 -6.35 11.83
C VAL A 353 11.36 -5.02 12.37
N LEU A 354 12.27 -5.04 13.36
CA LEU A 354 12.87 -3.82 13.89
C LEU A 354 13.75 -3.11 12.84
N ILE A 355 14.55 -3.86 12.08
CA ILE A 355 15.34 -3.31 10.96
C ILE A 355 14.41 -2.64 9.95
N GLN A 356 13.34 -3.32 9.54
CA GLN A 356 12.33 -2.79 8.62
C GLN A 356 11.64 -1.53 9.15
N TYR A 357 11.38 -1.48 10.45
CA TYR A 357 10.77 -0.33 11.11
C TYR A 357 11.69 0.91 11.13
N LEU A 358 12.99 0.69 11.39
CA LEU A 358 14.00 1.76 11.48
C LEU A 358 14.45 2.28 10.11
N LEU A 359 14.29 1.46 9.07
CA LEU A 359 14.59 1.81 7.69
C LEU A 359 13.28 1.96 6.92
N PRO A 360 12.48 3.02 7.10
CA PRO A 360 11.23 3.15 6.34
C PRO A 360 11.50 3.36 4.83
N PHE A 361 12.61 3.99 4.42
CA PHE A 361 13.02 3.96 3.01
C PHE A 361 14.45 3.49 2.84
N VAL A 362 14.59 2.54 1.93
CA VAL A 362 15.83 2.33 1.21
C VAL A 362 15.49 2.60 -0.24
N PHE A 363 15.76 3.82 -0.71
CA PHE A 363 16.03 3.98 -2.12
C PHE A 363 17.44 3.43 -2.35
N TRP A 364 17.52 2.54 -3.34
CA TRP A 364 18.58 1.60 -3.66
C TRP A 364 20.01 2.11 -3.55
N THR A 365 20.24 3.43 -3.62
CA THR A 365 21.52 4.09 -3.36
C THR A 365 21.29 5.51 -2.82
N THR A 366 22.18 6.00 -1.95
CA THR A 366 22.22 7.43 -1.54
C THR A 366 22.51 8.35 -2.73
N GLN A 367 23.05 7.81 -3.82
CA GLN A 367 23.35 8.54 -5.06
C GLN A 367 22.10 9.18 -5.69
N PHE A 368 20.90 8.64 -5.45
CA PHE A 368 19.66 9.25 -5.96
C PHE A 368 19.23 10.52 -5.22
N ILE A 369 19.76 10.77 -4.01
CA ILE A 369 19.45 11.97 -3.23
C ILE A 369 19.96 13.21 -3.95
N ASP A 370 21.13 13.11 -4.59
CA ASP A 370 21.80 14.21 -5.27
C ASP A 370 21.25 14.47 -6.68
N VAL A 371 20.50 13.51 -7.25
CA VAL A 371 20.03 13.55 -8.64
C VAL A 371 18.57 14.02 -8.74
N HIS A 372 17.77 13.91 -7.67
CA HIS A 372 16.35 14.23 -7.74
C HIS A 372 15.84 14.85 -6.43
N THR A 373 15.49 16.14 -6.45
CA THR A 373 15.06 16.93 -5.26
C THR A 373 13.92 16.28 -4.47
N TRP A 374 13.08 15.51 -5.16
CA TRP A 374 12.04 14.67 -4.59
C TRP A 374 12.57 13.61 -3.60
N PHE A 375 13.67 12.93 -3.91
CA PHE A 375 14.24 11.88 -3.06
C PHE A 375 14.74 12.45 -1.74
N PHE A 376 15.36 13.63 -1.81
CA PHE A 376 15.73 14.38 -0.62
C PHE A 376 14.49 14.65 0.26
N ALA A 377 13.42 15.21 -0.32
CA ALA A 377 12.21 15.54 0.44
C ALA A 377 11.56 14.30 1.08
N VAL A 378 11.48 13.19 0.36
CA VAL A 378 10.92 11.93 0.89
C VAL A 378 11.77 11.34 2.00
N ASN A 379 13.09 11.36 1.88
CA ASN A 379 13.98 10.90 2.95
C ASN A 379 13.77 11.73 4.22
N GLN A 380 13.53 13.03 4.11
CA GLN A 380 13.21 13.85 5.29
C GLN A 380 11.86 13.49 5.92
N LEU A 381 10.90 12.97 5.15
CA LEU A 381 9.62 12.52 5.70
C LEU A 381 9.78 11.30 6.62
N HIS A 382 10.92 10.59 6.64
CA HIS A 382 11.19 9.53 7.63
C HIS A 382 11.01 10.00 9.06
N LEU A 383 11.31 11.28 9.31
CA LEU A 383 11.14 11.87 10.63
C LEU A 383 9.67 11.79 11.07
N LEU A 384 8.70 11.95 10.17
CA LEU A 384 7.28 11.79 10.49
C LEU A 384 6.95 10.35 10.90
N TRP A 385 7.58 9.35 10.26
CA TRP A 385 7.44 7.96 10.68
C TRP A 385 8.05 7.75 12.07
N LEU A 386 9.30 8.13 12.30
CA LEU A 386 10.00 7.85 13.56
C LEU A 386 9.48 8.68 14.74
N VAL A 387 8.90 9.86 14.50
CA VAL A 387 8.44 10.77 15.57
C VAL A 387 6.94 10.64 15.84
N LEU A 388 6.13 10.30 14.82
CA LEU A 388 4.66 10.32 14.94
C LEU A 388 4.04 8.95 14.70
N VAL A 389 4.10 8.45 13.45
CA VAL A 389 3.31 7.26 13.05
C VAL A 389 3.87 5.98 13.67
N GLY A 390 5.19 5.81 13.64
CA GLY A 390 5.91 4.65 14.14
C GLY A 390 5.74 4.45 15.65
N PRO A 391 5.95 5.46 16.51
CA PRO A 391 5.69 5.33 17.95
C PRO A 391 4.21 5.03 18.25
N ALA A 392 3.28 5.65 17.54
CA ALA A 392 1.86 5.32 17.66
C ALA A 392 1.56 3.86 17.27
N PHE A 393 2.18 3.37 16.20
CA PHE A 393 2.10 1.97 15.77
C PHE A 393 2.62 1.01 16.84
N LEU A 394 3.83 1.22 17.36
CA LEU A 394 4.42 0.37 18.41
C LEU A 394 3.61 0.40 19.70
N PHE A 395 3.15 1.59 20.12
CA PHE A 395 2.26 1.70 21.28
C PHE A 395 0.96 0.92 21.07
N SER A 396 0.43 0.90 19.85
CA SER A 396 -0.79 0.14 19.52
C SER A 396 -0.58 -1.36 19.60
N ILE A 397 0.63 -1.86 19.32
CA ILE A 397 0.99 -3.26 19.57
C ILE A 397 0.89 -3.58 21.07
N LEU A 398 1.25 -2.66 21.96
CA LEU A 398 1.14 -2.89 23.41
C LEU A 398 -0.29 -2.80 23.94
N GLN A 399 -1.20 -2.13 23.22
CA GLN A 399 -2.59 -1.93 23.65
C GLN A 399 -3.61 -2.79 22.89
N PHE A 400 -3.19 -3.64 21.95
CA PHE A 400 -4.12 -4.34 21.05
C PHE A 400 -5.07 -5.31 21.78
N THR A 401 -4.64 -5.94 22.88
CA THR A 401 -5.45 -6.89 23.66
C THR A 401 -6.61 -6.22 24.38
N LYS A 402 -6.55 -4.91 24.61
CA LYS A 402 -7.60 -4.13 25.27
C LYS A 402 -8.73 -3.69 24.34
N GLN A 403 -8.65 -4.05 23.06
CA GLN A 403 -9.60 -3.60 22.05
C GLN A 403 -10.72 -4.61 21.87
N ASN A 404 -11.97 -4.22 22.15
CA ASN A 404 -13.12 -5.16 22.07
C ASN A 404 -13.62 -5.40 20.63
N ASN A 405 -13.00 -4.81 19.62
CA ASN A 405 -13.45 -4.90 18.23
C ASN A 405 -12.69 -5.99 17.47
N ALA A 406 -13.25 -7.21 17.46
CA ALA A 406 -12.75 -8.38 16.76
C ALA A 406 -12.29 -8.10 15.31
N THR A 407 -13.04 -7.29 14.56
CA THR A 407 -12.71 -6.96 13.17
C THR A 407 -11.41 -6.18 13.07
N LEU A 408 -11.20 -5.22 13.97
CA LEU A 408 -9.97 -4.43 14.00
C LEU A 408 -8.79 -5.24 14.51
N GLN A 409 -8.99 -6.12 15.49
CA GLN A 409 -7.94 -7.02 15.97
C GLN A 409 -7.48 -7.99 14.88
N ALA A 410 -8.41 -8.63 14.17
CA ALA A 410 -8.10 -9.52 13.06
C ALA A 410 -7.34 -8.78 11.93
N SER A 411 -7.79 -7.58 11.59
CA SER A 411 -7.10 -6.72 10.61
C SER A 411 -5.69 -6.39 11.08
N PHE A 412 -5.54 -5.92 12.32
CA PHE A 412 -4.24 -5.56 12.87
C PHE A 412 -3.27 -6.75 12.89
N ILE A 413 -3.71 -7.93 13.32
CA ILE A 413 -2.90 -9.16 13.29
C ILE A 413 -2.52 -9.54 11.86
N THR A 414 -3.46 -9.46 10.90
CA THR A 414 -3.17 -9.70 9.48
C THR A 414 -2.07 -8.77 8.98
N GLY A 415 -2.17 -7.49 9.32
CA GLY A 415 -1.15 -6.49 8.98
C GLY A 415 0.19 -6.80 9.65
N LEU A 416 0.22 -7.14 10.93
CA LEU A 416 1.46 -7.50 11.62
C LEU A 416 2.13 -8.73 11.01
N LEU A 417 1.36 -9.77 10.67
CA LEU A 417 1.87 -10.97 10.03
C LEU A 417 2.41 -10.67 8.64
N LEU A 418 1.73 -9.86 7.84
CA LEU A 418 2.21 -9.44 6.52
C LEU A 418 3.49 -8.60 6.65
N TYR A 419 3.53 -7.66 7.59
CA TYR A 419 4.69 -6.81 7.86
C TYR A 419 5.91 -7.65 8.27
N ALA A 420 5.70 -8.64 9.15
CA ALA A 420 6.73 -9.59 9.59
C ALA A 420 7.17 -10.56 8.49
N PHE A 421 6.24 -11.03 7.66
CA PHE A 421 6.54 -11.91 6.53
C PHE A 421 7.44 -11.20 5.51
N VAL A 422 7.13 -9.94 5.17
CA VAL A 422 8.00 -9.15 4.28
C VAL A 422 9.37 -8.95 4.92
N ALA A 423 9.43 -8.63 6.21
CA ALA A 423 10.70 -8.50 6.91
C ALA A 423 11.52 -9.79 6.87
N TYR A 424 10.87 -10.95 7.00
CA TYR A 424 11.53 -12.25 6.88
C TYR A 424 12.08 -12.50 5.47
N VAL A 425 11.27 -12.31 4.43
CA VAL A 425 11.65 -12.57 3.03
C VAL A 425 12.78 -11.65 2.55
N TYR A 426 12.78 -10.41 3.02
CA TYR A 426 13.71 -9.37 2.57
C TYR A 426 14.69 -8.94 3.67
N LEU A 427 14.87 -9.75 4.72
CA LEU A 427 15.75 -9.46 5.86
C LEU A 427 15.54 -8.06 6.51
N GLY A 428 14.34 -7.51 6.36
CA GLY A 428 13.98 -6.15 6.81
C GLY A 428 14.58 -5.01 5.99
N VAL A 429 15.36 -5.28 4.92
CA VAL A 429 16.06 -4.22 4.17
C VAL A 429 15.25 -3.61 3.03
N ILE A 430 14.12 -4.23 2.63
CA ILE A 430 13.23 -3.70 1.59
C ILE A 430 11.85 -3.35 2.19
N PRO A 431 11.79 -2.29 3.01
CA PRO A 431 10.62 -1.89 3.80
C PRO A 431 9.39 -1.53 2.97
N ARG A 432 9.60 -1.02 1.75
CA ARG A 432 8.53 -0.57 0.86
C ARG A 432 7.51 -1.66 0.56
N TYR A 433 7.95 -2.93 0.55
CA TYR A 433 7.07 -4.07 0.32
C TYR A 433 6.14 -4.38 1.48
N ALA A 434 6.40 -3.80 2.66
CA ALA A 434 5.54 -3.91 3.82
C ALA A 434 4.51 -2.78 3.91
N THR A 435 4.61 -1.75 3.07
CA THR A 435 3.64 -0.64 2.99
C THR A 435 2.19 -1.13 2.88
N PRO A 436 1.86 -2.14 2.06
CA PRO A 436 0.48 -2.62 1.98
C PRO A 436 -0.06 -3.20 3.28
N ALA A 437 0.80 -3.66 4.20
CA ALA A 437 0.39 -4.12 5.52
C ALA A 437 -0.16 -2.98 6.39
N LEU A 438 0.30 -1.74 6.16
CA LEU A 438 -0.14 -0.57 6.93
C LEU A 438 -1.65 -0.29 6.74
N VAL A 439 -2.21 -0.68 5.59
CA VAL A 439 -3.65 -0.59 5.32
C VAL A 439 -4.48 -1.30 6.40
N PHE A 440 -4.01 -2.45 6.87
CA PHE A 440 -4.69 -3.23 7.90
C PHE A 440 -4.37 -2.77 9.33
N ILE A 441 -3.20 -2.16 9.53
CA ILE A 441 -2.69 -1.72 10.83
C ILE A 441 -3.34 -0.40 11.26
N LEU A 442 -3.38 0.59 10.36
CA LEU A 442 -3.72 1.97 10.67
C LEU A 442 -5.11 2.17 11.32
N PRO A 443 -6.18 1.44 10.94
CA PRO A 443 -7.47 1.56 11.62
C PRO A 443 -7.42 1.30 13.13
N LEU A 444 -6.65 0.31 13.59
CA LEU A 444 -6.50 0.07 15.03
C LEU A 444 -5.66 1.15 15.70
N VAL A 445 -4.59 1.61 15.03
CA VAL A 445 -3.72 2.66 15.56
C VAL A 445 -4.51 3.95 15.82
N GLY A 446 -5.37 4.35 14.87
CA GLY A 446 -6.24 5.51 15.05
C GLY A 446 -7.21 5.37 16.23
N VAL A 447 -7.75 4.17 16.47
CA VAL A 447 -8.58 3.87 17.64
C VAL A 447 -7.78 4.00 18.94
N VAL A 448 -6.59 3.39 19.00
CA VAL A 448 -5.74 3.44 20.20
C VAL A 448 -5.35 4.87 20.54
N VAL A 449 -4.95 5.66 19.54
CA VAL A 449 -4.59 7.08 19.73
C VAL A 449 -5.80 7.87 20.25
N PHE A 450 -6.97 7.71 19.62
CA PHE A 450 -8.20 8.38 20.07
C PHE A 450 -8.56 8.03 21.52
N SER A 451 -8.59 6.73 21.85
CA SER A 451 -8.89 6.25 23.20
C SER A 451 -7.87 6.74 24.23
N SER A 452 -6.61 6.87 23.84
CA SER A 452 -5.55 7.36 24.73
C SER A 452 -5.71 8.83 25.08
N LEU A 453 -6.25 9.64 24.16
CA LEU A 453 -6.53 11.06 24.42
C LEU A 453 -7.79 11.27 25.27
N GLY A 454 -8.73 10.31 25.25
CA GLY A 454 -9.97 10.37 26.03
C GLY A 454 -9.87 9.84 27.47
N SER A 455 -8.80 9.14 27.84
CA SER A 455 -8.61 8.56 29.18
C SER A 455 -7.31 9.04 29.80
N LEU A 456 -7.37 9.63 31.01
CA LEU A 456 -6.18 10.14 31.71
C LEU A 456 -5.11 9.06 31.91
N GLN A 457 -5.53 7.85 32.29
CA GLN A 457 -4.61 6.73 32.53
C GLN A 457 -3.91 6.28 31.24
N LEU A 458 -4.64 6.18 30.12
CA LEU A 458 -4.03 5.81 28.84
C LEU A 458 -3.16 6.93 28.28
N LYS A 459 -3.55 8.19 28.49
CA LYS A 459 -2.76 9.38 28.12
C LYS A 459 -1.40 9.38 28.82
N GLN A 460 -1.37 9.12 30.12
CA GLN A 460 -0.13 9.01 30.88
C GLN A 460 0.75 7.87 30.36
N ARG A 461 0.18 6.69 30.09
CA ARG A 461 0.92 5.55 29.50
C ARG A 461 1.48 5.87 28.12
N LEU A 462 0.73 6.59 27.28
CA LEU A 462 1.19 7.05 25.97
C LEU A 462 2.38 7.99 26.12
N TYR A 463 2.33 8.97 27.02
CA TYR A 463 3.46 9.87 27.26
C TYR A 463 4.68 9.16 27.84
N GLN A 464 4.48 8.24 28.78
CA GLN A 464 5.57 7.41 29.31
C GLN A 464 6.21 6.57 28.21
N PHE A 465 5.40 5.99 27.31
CA PHE A 465 5.90 5.25 26.16
C PHE A 465 6.71 6.14 25.22
N TYR A 466 6.20 7.34 24.87
CA TYR A 466 6.91 8.29 24.01
C TYR A 466 8.22 8.75 24.66
N PHE A 467 8.21 9.05 25.96
CA PHE A 467 9.41 9.42 26.71
C PHE A 467 10.45 8.30 26.68
N ALA A 468 10.05 7.05 26.94
CA ALA A 468 10.95 5.91 26.88
C ALA A 468 11.47 5.67 25.45
N TYR A 469 10.60 5.75 24.44
CA TYR A 469 10.96 5.57 23.04
C TYR A 469 12.04 6.57 22.59
N PHE A 470 11.81 7.86 22.83
CA PHE A 470 12.78 8.90 22.45
C PHE A 470 14.02 8.89 23.35
N GLY A 471 13.88 8.57 24.64
CA GLY A 471 15.01 8.43 25.57
C GLY A 471 15.96 7.32 25.13
N LEU A 472 15.43 6.15 24.77
CA LEU A 472 16.22 5.04 24.23
C LEU A 472 16.82 5.38 22.87
N GLY A 473 16.08 6.06 21.99
CA GLY A 473 16.59 6.53 20.70
C GLY A 473 17.76 7.51 20.85
N PHE A 474 17.65 8.49 21.75
CA PHE A 474 18.70 9.46 22.04
C PHE A 474 19.92 8.79 22.67
N LEU A 475 19.72 7.85 23.59
CA LEU A 475 20.81 7.06 24.17
C LEU A 475 21.53 6.25 23.08
N GLY A 476 20.79 5.61 22.17
CA GLY A 476 21.37 4.89 21.04
C GLY A 476 22.19 5.78 20.12
N LEU A 477 21.67 6.98 19.79
CA LEU A 477 22.40 7.99 19.02
C LEU A 477 23.67 8.46 19.74
N PHE A 478 23.58 8.73 21.04
CA PHE A 478 24.72 9.14 21.86
C PHE A 478 25.83 8.08 21.87
N VAL A 479 25.48 6.82 22.08
CA VAL A 479 26.43 5.68 22.01
C VAL A 479 27.06 5.58 20.62
N TYR A 480 26.26 5.75 19.56
CA TYR A 480 26.78 5.73 18.18
C TYR A 480 27.78 6.85 17.93
N LEU A 481 27.47 8.08 18.36
CA LEU A 481 28.34 9.24 18.19
C LEU A 481 29.65 9.08 18.96
N ILE A 482 29.61 8.57 20.21
CA ILE A 482 30.84 8.28 20.98
C ILE A 482 31.71 7.24 20.29
N ARG A 483 31.11 6.21 19.70
CA ARG A 483 31.88 5.16 19.00
C ARG A 483 32.48 5.63 17.67
N SER A 484 31.86 6.63 17.05
CA SER A 484 32.24 7.13 15.73
C SER A 484 33.21 8.33 15.78
N ALA A 485 33.32 8.97 16.94
CA ALA A 485 34.35 9.96 17.27
C ALA A 485 35.60 9.25 17.79
#